data_AF-A0A3D2WD04-F1
#
_entry.id   AF-A0A3D2WD04-F1
#
_cell.length_a   1.000
_cell.length_b   1.000
_cell.length_c   1.000
_cell.angle_alpha   90.00
_cell.angle_beta   90.00
_cell.angle_gamma   90.00
#
_symmetry.space_group_name_H-M   'P 1'
#
loop_
_entity.id
_entity.type
_entity.pdbx_description
1 polymer ?
#
loop_
_entity_poly.entity_id
_entity_poly.type
_entity_poly.pdbx_seq_one_letter_code
_entity_poly.pdbx_strand_id
1 'polypeptide(L)'
;MEFGWNPSMWASPVPFGMGHEKPGHFRDMARTWWKNRDQLEYATRILKDGVCDGCALGTTGIHDFTLDGVHLCSIRLELLRLNTMGALDPKHLNEVDSLVELSGEDLRELGRIPFPMIRYGGDRGFTRLGWDDALELIADRVRKIDPKRLAFYLTSRGITNEVYYGAQKVARFLGTNNIDNSARIC
;
A
#
# COMPACT_ATOMS: atom_id res chain seq x y z
N MET A 1 -13.17 21.19 52.24
CA MET A 1 -13.28 21.20 50.77
C MET A 1 -14.41 20.28 50.41
N GLU A 2 -15.57 20.84 50.04
CA GLU A 2 -16.70 20.05 49.55
C GLU A 2 -16.33 19.49 48.18
N PHE A 3 -16.05 18.18 48.11
CA PHE A 3 -16.04 17.43 46.87
C PHE A 3 -17.51 17.22 46.43
N GLY A 4 -18.16 18.30 46.01
CA GLY A 4 -19.52 18.28 45.46
C GLY A 4 -19.51 18.03 43.95
N TRP A 5 -20.59 17.44 43.43
CA TRP A 5 -20.84 17.31 42.00
C TRP A 5 -20.85 18.71 41.35
N ASN A 6 -19.81 19.03 40.59
CA ASN A 6 -19.68 20.32 39.89
C ASN A 6 -19.66 20.12 38.36
N PRO A 7 -20.84 20.13 37.69
CA PRO A 7 -20.95 19.90 36.25
C PRO A 7 -20.19 20.88 35.38
N SER A 8 -19.88 22.08 35.88
CA SER A 8 -19.11 23.09 35.13
C SER A 8 -17.65 22.70 34.91
N MET A 9 -17.14 21.75 35.69
CA MET A 9 -15.78 21.21 35.61
C MET A 9 -15.72 19.86 34.88
N TRP A 10 -16.84 19.34 34.38
CA TRP A 10 -16.85 18.05 33.69
C TRP A 10 -16.30 18.19 32.28
N ALA A 11 -15.34 17.35 31.93
CA ALA A 11 -14.86 17.24 30.55
C ALA A 11 -15.91 16.61 29.61
N SER A 12 -16.86 15.84 30.15
CA SER A 12 -17.96 15.21 29.41
C SER A 12 -19.11 14.87 30.36
N PRO A 13 -20.39 14.93 29.92
CA PRO A 13 -21.53 14.39 30.67
C PRO A 13 -21.53 12.86 30.73
N VAL A 14 -20.63 12.19 30.00
CA VAL A 14 -20.51 10.74 29.96
C VAL A 14 -19.72 10.27 31.20
N PRO A 15 -20.33 9.46 32.08
CA PRO A 15 -19.68 9.01 33.31
C PRO A 15 -18.41 8.22 32.98
N PHE A 16 -17.30 8.62 33.59
CA PHE A 16 -15.99 7.99 33.44
C PHE A 16 -15.49 7.87 31.98
N GLY A 17 -16.00 8.73 31.07
CA GLY A 17 -15.59 8.68 29.66
C GLY A 17 -16.00 7.38 28.94
N MET A 18 -17.05 6.70 29.41
CA MET A 18 -17.54 5.45 28.81
C MET A 18 -17.76 5.58 27.29
N GLY A 19 -17.02 4.81 26.49
CA GLY A 19 -17.08 4.88 25.02
C GLY A 19 -16.18 5.95 24.37
N HIS A 20 -15.38 6.68 25.15
CA HIS A 20 -14.36 7.63 24.65
C HIS A 20 -12.93 7.06 24.66
N GLU A 21 -12.74 5.81 25.08
CA GLU A 21 -11.43 5.16 25.16
C GLU A 21 -10.84 4.84 23.77
N LYS A 22 -11.68 4.46 22.80
CA LYS A 22 -11.28 4.20 21.41
C LYS A 22 -12.28 4.84 20.44
N PRO A 23 -11.81 5.40 19.31
CA PRO A 23 -12.70 6.00 18.32
C PRO A 23 -13.58 4.94 17.63
N GLY A 24 -14.88 5.20 17.56
CA GLY A 24 -15.89 4.28 17.03
C GLY A 24 -16.00 4.29 15.51
N HIS A 25 -14.94 3.91 14.79
CA HIS A 25 -14.91 3.84 13.31
C HIS A 25 -15.73 2.67 12.71
N PHE A 26 -16.89 2.35 13.29
CA PHE A 26 -17.68 1.17 12.94
C PHE A 26 -18.14 1.17 11.47
N ARG A 27 -18.44 2.35 10.91
CA ARG A 27 -18.82 2.49 9.50
C ARG A 27 -17.67 2.11 8.55
N ASP A 28 -16.46 2.53 8.89
CA ASP A 28 -15.28 2.27 8.05
C ASP A 28 -14.85 0.81 8.19
N MET A 29 -14.99 0.23 9.38
CA MET A 29 -14.84 -1.22 9.61
C MET A 29 -15.85 -2.01 8.78
N ALA A 30 -17.14 -1.64 8.79
CA ALA A 30 -18.17 -2.31 8.01
C ALA A 30 -17.91 -2.18 6.49
N ARG A 31 -17.48 -1.00 6.03
CA ARG A 31 -17.06 -0.78 4.63
C ARG A 31 -15.87 -1.67 4.26
N THR A 32 -14.86 -1.75 5.13
CA THR A 32 -13.69 -2.59 4.90
C THR A 32 -14.09 -4.06 4.78
N TRP A 33 -14.91 -4.54 5.70
CA TRP A 33 -15.44 -5.90 5.65
C TRP A 33 -16.20 -6.15 4.34
N TRP A 34 -17.06 -5.22 3.93
CA TRP A 34 -17.79 -5.31 2.67
C TRP A 34 -16.88 -5.32 1.43
N LYS A 35 -15.84 -4.47 1.39
CA LYS A 35 -14.86 -4.44 0.29
C LYS A 35 -14.04 -5.73 0.18
N ASN A 36 -13.91 -6.50 1.27
CA ASN A 36 -13.14 -7.75 1.34
C ASN A 36 -14.04 -9.01 1.40
N ARG A 37 -15.35 -8.87 1.15
CA ARG A 37 -16.33 -9.96 1.30
C ARG A 37 -16.07 -11.17 0.40
N ASP A 38 -15.35 -10.96 -0.70
CA ASP A 38 -14.91 -11.96 -1.66
C ASP A 38 -13.72 -12.80 -1.16
N GLN A 39 -13.02 -12.36 -0.11
CA GLN A 39 -11.79 -12.96 0.40
C GLN A 39 -11.70 -12.94 1.94
N LEU A 40 -12.83 -13.10 2.65
CA LEU A 40 -12.90 -12.91 4.11
C LEU A 40 -11.96 -13.82 4.90
N GLU A 41 -11.79 -15.07 4.48
CA GLU A 41 -10.87 -16.01 5.15
C GLU A 41 -9.43 -15.50 5.07
N TYR A 42 -8.99 -15.11 3.87
CA TYR A 42 -7.65 -14.58 3.65
C TYR A 42 -7.45 -13.23 4.33
N ALA A 43 -8.44 -12.34 4.26
CA ALA A 43 -8.48 -11.07 4.97
C ALA A 43 -8.30 -11.28 6.49
N THR A 44 -9.00 -12.26 7.06
CA THR A 44 -8.91 -12.59 8.49
C THR A 44 -7.52 -13.10 8.86
N ARG A 45 -6.91 -13.94 8.02
CA ARG A 45 -5.52 -14.40 8.21
C ARG A 45 -4.53 -13.25 8.16
N ILE A 46 -4.65 -12.33 7.22
CA ILE A 46 -3.79 -11.13 7.16
C ILE A 46 -3.94 -10.30 8.45
N LEU A 47 -5.16 -10.13 8.96
CA LEU A 47 -5.38 -9.35 10.17
C LEU A 47 -4.85 -10.05 11.42
N LYS A 48 -4.95 -11.38 11.51
CA LYS A 48 -4.52 -12.17 12.68
C LYS A 48 -3.03 -12.51 12.71
N ASP A 49 -2.46 -12.80 11.55
CA ASP A 49 -1.11 -13.38 11.43
C ASP A 49 -0.15 -12.46 10.65
N GLY A 50 -0.69 -11.47 9.92
CA GLY A 50 0.09 -10.58 9.09
C GLY A 50 0.70 -9.40 9.85
N VAL A 51 1.72 -8.80 9.22
CA VAL A 51 2.37 -7.56 9.65
C VAL A 51 1.67 -6.36 9.03
N CYS A 52 1.71 -5.20 9.68
CA CYS A 52 1.14 -3.97 9.14
C CYS A 52 1.96 -3.42 7.97
N ASP A 53 1.36 -3.28 6.79
CA ASP A 53 1.98 -2.67 5.59
C ASP A 53 2.09 -1.14 5.66
N GLY A 54 1.39 -0.52 6.61
CA GLY A 54 1.34 0.94 6.78
C GLY A 54 2.24 1.46 7.89
N CYS A 55 2.79 0.61 8.74
CA CYS A 55 3.53 1.01 9.94
C CYS A 55 4.96 0.46 9.92
N ALA A 56 5.94 1.34 10.13
CA ALA A 56 7.34 0.96 10.24
C ALA A 56 7.65 0.10 11.48
N LEU A 57 6.78 0.13 12.51
CA LEU A 57 6.99 -0.56 13.78
C LEU A 57 6.57 -2.04 13.76
N GLY A 58 6.10 -2.55 12.61
CA GLY A 58 5.86 -3.99 12.44
C GLY A 58 4.82 -4.55 13.40
N THR A 59 3.75 -3.82 13.71
CA THR A 59 2.63 -4.38 14.47
C THR A 59 2.10 -5.62 13.77
N THR A 60 1.93 -6.71 14.52
CA THR A 60 1.54 -8.03 14.00
C THR A 60 0.24 -8.48 14.64
N GLY A 61 -0.63 -9.09 13.86
CA GLY A 61 -1.90 -9.58 14.37
C GLY A 61 -2.82 -8.46 14.87
N ILE A 62 -3.88 -8.81 15.62
CA ILE A 62 -4.93 -7.85 16.03
C ILE A 62 -4.63 -7.10 17.33
N HIS A 63 -3.43 -7.30 17.89
CA HIS A 63 -2.95 -6.66 19.11
C HIS A 63 -1.64 -5.95 18.80
N ASP A 64 -1.29 -4.93 19.55
CA ASP A 64 0.03 -4.31 19.46
C ASP A 64 0.65 -4.12 20.84
N PHE A 65 1.84 -3.51 20.86
CA PHE A 65 2.60 -3.23 22.08
C PHE A 65 2.20 -1.88 22.73
N THR A 66 1.22 -1.17 22.16
CA THR A 66 0.88 0.20 22.57
C THR A 66 -0.33 0.24 23.48
N LEU A 67 -1.36 -0.55 23.16
CA LEU A 67 -2.65 -0.55 23.86
C LEU A 67 -3.06 -1.96 24.25
N ASP A 68 -3.71 -2.07 25.42
CA ASP A 68 -4.32 -3.33 25.84
C ASP A 68 -5.54 -3.69 24.96
N GLY A 69 -5.71 -5.00 24.76
CA GLY A 69 -6.79 -5.58 23.97
C GLY A 69 -6.64 -5.37 22.46
N VAL A 70 -7.74 -5.58 21.72
CA VAL A 70 -7.71 -5.49 20.26
C VAL A 70 -7.37 -4.07 19.81
N HIS A 71 -6.37 -3.96 18.93
CA HIS A 71 -5.93 -2.72 18.34
C HIS A 71 -5.63 -2.93 16.84
N LEU A 72 -6.50 -2.35 16.01
CA LEU A 72 -6.33 -2.26 14.57
C LEU A 72 -6.46 -0.80 14.16
N CYS A 73 -5.40 -0.23 13.58
CA CYS A 73 -5.47 1.13 13.06
C CYS A 73 -6.30 1.19 11.78
N SER A 74 -7.00 2.30 11.56
CA SER A 74 -7.83 2.50 10.37
C SER A 74 -7.05 2.37 9.06
N ILE A 75 -5.78 2.81 9.06
CA ILE A 75 -4.89 2.68 7.90
C ILE A 75 -4.69 1.21 7.50
N ARG A 76 -4.51 0.30 8.46
CA ARG A 76 -4.33 -1.13 8.15
C ARG A 76 -5.60 -1.74 7.57
N LEU A 77 -6.77 -1.32 8.07
CA LEU A 77 -8.06 -1.76 7.52
C LEU A 77 -8.27 -1.23 6.10
N GLU A 78 -7.96 0.04 5.84
CA GLU A 78 -8.08 0.65 4.51
C GLU A 78 -7.16 0.00 3.48
N LEU A 79 -5.93 -0.35 3.87
CA LEU A 79 -4.94 -1.00 3.00
C LEU A 79 -5.22 -2.49 2.77
N LEU A 80 -6.07 -3.13 3.59
CA LEU A 80 -6.35 -4.56 3.51
C LEU A 80 -6.75 -5.01 2.10
N ARG A 81 -7.51 -4.17 1.39
CA ARG A 81 -7.97 -4.49 0.03
C ARG A 81 -6.83 -4.67 -0.96
N LEU A 82 -5.70 -3.99 -0.81
CA LEU A 82 -4.52 -4.15 -1.68
C LEU A 82 -3.97 -5.59 -1.65
N ASN A 83 -4.10 -6.25 -0.50
CA ASN A 83 -3.63 -7.62 -0.31
C ASN A 83 -4.66 -8.65 -0.74
N THR A 84 -5.95 -8.35 -0.67
CA THR A 84 -7.02 -9.33 -0.97
C THR A 84 -7.57 -9.24 -2.39
N MET A 85 -7.45 -8.10 -3.06
CA MET A 85 -7.97 -7.92 -4.42
C MET A 85 -7.39 -8.96 -5.41
N GLY A 86 -8.19 -9.39 -6.37
CA GLY A 86 -7.76 -10.34 -7.40
C GLY A 86 -6.78 -9.74 -8.40
N ALA A 87 -6.38 -10.55 -9.37
CA ALA A 87 -5.74 -10.06 -10.58
C ALA A 87 -6.74 -9.21 -11.39
N LEU A 88 -6.26 -8.12 -11.99
CA LEU A 88 -7.06 -7.34 -12.93
C LEU A 88 -7.31 -8.13 -14.24
N ASP A 89 -8.40 -7.83 -14.95
CA ASP A 89 -8.61 -8.32 -16.32
C ASP A 89 -7.67 -7.54 -17.27
N PRO A 90 -6.69 -8.22 -17.93
CA PRO A 90 -5.74 -7.56 -18.82
C PRO A 90 -6.39 -6.77 -19.96
N LYS A 91 -7.65 -7.08 -20.32
CA LYS A 91 -8.39 -6.31 -21.34
C LYS A 91 -8.52 -4.82 -21.00
N HIS A 92 -8.55 -4.46 -19.72
CA HIS A 92 -8.55 -3.05 -19.30
C HIS A 92 -7.30 -2.30 -19.75
N LEU A 93 -6.20 -3.01 -20.01
CA LEU A 93 -4.92 -2.42 -20.39
C LEU A 93 -4.70 -2.41 -21.91
N ASN A 94 -5.63 -2.94 -22.71
CA ASN A 94 -5.55 -2.94 -24.17
C ASN A 94 -5.74 -1.54 -24.80
N GLU A 95 -6.34 -0.59 -24.06
CA GLU A 95 -6.53 0.79 -24.50
C GLU A 95 -6.22 1.76 -23.35
N VAL A 96 -5.01 2.32 -23.35
CA VAL A 96 -4.52 3.20 -22.26
C VAL A 96 -5.34 4.48 -22.14
N ASP A 97 -5.88 4.99 -23.25
CA ASP A 97 -6.68 6.22 -23.24
C ASP A 97 -7.93 6.09 -22.34
N SER A 98 -8.49 4.88 -22.23
CA SER A 98 -9.62 4.61 -21.32
C SER A 98 -9.25 4.72 -19.84
N LEU A 99 -7.96 4.56 -19.50
CA LEU A 99 -7.47 4.64 -18.12
C LEU A 99 -7.23 6.08 -17.66
N VAL A 100 -7.08 7.03 -18.59
CA VAL A 100 -6.83 8.45 -18.28
C VAL A 100 -8.03 9.09 -17.59
N GLU A 101 -9.24 8.62 -17.93
CA GLU A 101 -10.50 9.10 -17.36
C GLU A 101 -10.79 8.53 -15.96
N LEU A 102 -10.00 7.55 -15.51
CA LEU A 102 -10.21 6.88 -14.22
C LEU A 102 -9.50 7.64 -13.09
N SER A 103 -10.17 7.74 -11.95
CA SER A 103 -9.52 8.24 -10.74
C SER A 103 -8.48 7.24 -10.22
N GLY A 104 -7.61 7.71 -9.32
CA GLY A 104 -6.67 6.81 -8.66
C GLY A 104 -7.34 5.71 -7.81
N GLU A 105 -8.57 5.92 -7.33
CA GLU A 105 -9.34 4.86 -6.66
C GLU A 105 -9.83 3.83 -7.68
N ASP A 106 -10.41 4.30 -8.79
CA ASP A 106 -10.91 3.43 -9.86
C ASP A 106 -9.80 2.53 -10.43
N LEU A 107 -8.61 3.09 -10.68
CA LEU A 107 -7.44 2.33 -11.15
C LEU A 107 -7.01 1.22 -10.18
N ARG A 108 -7.16 1.43 -8.87
CA ARG A 108 -6.83 0.40 -7.85
C ARG A 108 -7.89 -0.69 -7.78
N GLU A 109 -9.16 -0.33 -7.96
CA GLU A 109 -10.27 -1.29 -7.94
C GLU A 109 -10.27 -2.21 -9.18
N LEU A 110 -9.50 -1.88 -10.24
CA LEU A 110 -9.26 -2.80 -11.36
C LEU A 110 -8.57 -4.11 -10.90
N GLY A 111 -7.78 -4.08 -9.83
CA GLY A 111 -7.08 -5.25 -9.27
C GLY A 111 -5.56 -5.20 -9.44
N ARG A 112 -4.87 -6.30 -9.10
CA ARG A 112 -3.40 -6.40 -9.19
C ARG A 112 -2.93 -6.74 -10.59
N ILE A 113 -1.77 -6.20 -10.97
CA ILE A 113 -1.05 -6.58 -12.18
C ILE A 113 -0.48 -8.01 -12.00
N PRO A 114 -0.94 -9.01 -12.77
CA PRO A 114 -0.61 -10.41 -12.51
C PRO A 114 0.66 -10.92 -13.22
N PHE A 115 1.14 -10.20 -14.23
CA PHE A 115 2.31 -10.58 -15.03
C PHE A 115 2.98 -9.34 -15.66
N PRO A 116 4.23 -9.47 -16.15
CA PRO A 116 4.89 -8.41 -16.89
C PRO A 116 4.11 -8.00 -18.13
N MET A 117 4.09 -6.70 -18.41
CA MET A 117 3.42 -6.14 -19.56
C MET A 117 4.29 -5.10 -20.23
N ILE A 118 4.13 -4.97 -21.54
CA ILE A 118 4.91 -4.06 -22.37
C ILE A 118 4.01 -3.24 -23.27
N ARG A 119 4.38 -1.97 -23.45
CA ARG A 119 3.77 -1.06 -24.41
C ARG A 119 4.89 -0.36 -25.17
N TYR A 120 4.89 -0.48 -26.49
CA TYR A 120 5.83 0.23 -27.34
C TYR A 120 5.28 1.61 -27.74
N GLY A 121 6.16 2.48 -28.22
CA GLY A 121 5.75 3.78 -28.74
C GLY A 121 4.81 3.62 -29.93
N GLY A 122 3.62 4.23 -29.85
CA GLY A 122 2.57 4.10 -30.87
C GLY A 122 1.51 3.04 -30.55
N ASP A 123 1.75 2.15 -29.58
CA ASP A 123 0.75 1.15 -29.20
C ASP A 123 -0.40 1.79 -28.42
N ARG A 124 -1.63 1.34 -28.74
CA ARG A 124 -2.85 1.74 -28.03
C ARG A 124 -2.91 1.19 -26.60
N GLY A 125 -2.24 0.06 -26.35
CA GLY A 125 -2.37 -0.71 -25.13
C GLY A 125 -1.11 -1.44 -24.72
N PHE A 126 -1.19 -2.10 -23.58
CA PHE A 126 -0.19 -3.04 -23.10
C PHE A 126 -0.46 -4.44 -23.65
N THR A 127 0.62 -5.17 -23.92
CA THR A 127 0.61 -6.59 -24.26
C THR A 127 1.34 -7.39 -23.18
N ARG A 128 0.95 -8.64 -22.99
CA ARG A 128 1.59 -9.53 -22.01
C ARG A 128 3.01 -9.88 -22.47
N LEU A 129 3.94 -9.93 -21.52
CA LEU A 129 5.32 -10.36 -21.71
C LEU A 129 5.67 -11.49 -20.73
N GLY A 130 6.58 -12.39 -21.12
CA GLY A 130 7.18 -13.37 -20.21
C GLY A 130 8.10 -12.70 -19.18
N TRP A 131 8.34 -13.36 -18.05
CA TRP A 131 9.31 -12.86 -17.06
C TRP A 131 10.73 -12.81 -17.61
N ASP A 132 11.17 -13.85 -18.31
CA ASP A 132 12.50 -13.92 -18.92
C ASP A 132 12.67 -12.83 -19.97
N ASP A 133 11.70 -12.68 -20.88
CA ASP A 133 11.71 -11.64 -21.92
C ASP A 133 11.74 -10.23 -21.32
N ALA A 134 10.98 -10.00 -20.24
CA ALA A 134 10.96 -8.71 -19.55
C ALA A 134 12.32 -8.38 -18.92
N LEU A 135 12.93 -9.34 -18.23
CA LEU A 135 14.23 -9.17 -17.59
C LEU A 135 15.34 -9.00 -18.62
N GLU A 136 15.33 -9.78 -19.70
CA GLU A 136 16.30 -9.68 -20.79
C GLU A 136 16.19 -8.32 -21.49
N LEU A 137 14.98 -7.87 -21.81
CA LEU A 137 14.75 -6.55 -22.40
C LEU A 137 15.28 -5.42 -21.51
N ILE A 138 14.97 -5.44 -20.20
CA ILE A 138 15.45 -4.43 -19.25
C ILE A 138 16.98 -4.46 -19.18
N ALA A 139 17.57 -5.64 -19.02
CA ALA A 139 19.03 -5.79 -18.93
C ALA A 139 19.72 -5.27 -20.20
N ASP A 140 19.20 -5.60 -21.38
CA ASP A 140 19.73 -5.15 -22.65
C ASP A 140 19.68 -3.63 -22.83
N ARG A 141 18.63 -2.96 -22.33
CA ARG A 141 18.55 -1.50 -22.34
C ARG A 141 19.50 -0.86 -21.34
N VAL A 142 19.59 -1.41 -20.13
CA VAL A 142 20.50 -0.94 -19.09
C VAL A 142 21.97 -1.08 -19.52
N ARG A 143 22.35 -2.15 -20.24
CA ARG A 143 23.72 -2.30 -20.76
C ARG A 143 24.09 -1.27 -21.84
N LYS A 144 23.11 -0.75 -22.59
CA LYS A 144 23.32 0.13 -23.74
C LYS A 144 23.19 1.62 -23.40
N ILE A 145 22.55 1.97 -22.29
CA ILE A 145 22.32 3.37 -21.89
C ILE A 145 23.56 3.95 -21.20
N ASP A 146 23.84 5.23 -21.45
CA ASP A 146 24.81 5.98 -20.64
C ASP A 146 24.32 5.99 -19.17
N PRO A 147 25.15 5.57 -18.19
CA PRO A 147 24.79 5.62 -16.77
C PRO A 147 24.27 6.98 -16.30
N LYS A 148 24.74 8.09 -16.88
CA LYS A 148 24.26 9.45 -16.55
C LYS A 148 22.79 9.68 -16.95
N ARG A 149 22.24 8.86 -17.84
CA ARG A 149 20.84 8.89 -18.31
C ARG A 149 19.98 7.78 -17.69
N LEU A 150 20.56 6.92 -16.85
CA LEU A 150 19.84 5.93 -16.08
C LEU A 150 19.49 6.52 -14.71
N ALA A 151 18.24 6.32 -14.28
CA ALA A 151 17.75 6.73 -12.98
C ALA A 151 16.82 5.68 -12.36
N PHE A 152 16.81 5.61 -11.03
CA PHE A 152 15.96 4.74 -10.23
C PHE A 152 15.10 5.59 -9.30
N TYR A 153 13.78 5.42 -9.34
CA TYR A 153 12.86 6.09 -8.45
C TYR A 153 12.02 5.06 -7.70
N LEU A 154 12.11 5.05 -6.37
CA LEU A 154 11.49 4.04 -5.52
C LEU A 154 10.35 4.62 -4.68
N THR A 155 9.41 3.77 -4.28
CA THR A 155 8.36 4.13 -3.31
C THR A 155 8.88 4.00 -1.88
N SER A 156 8.55 4.93 -0.99
CA SER A 156 8.83 4.83 0.45
C SER A 156 7.92 3.86 1.18
N ARG A 157 6.76 3.53 0.59
CA ARG A 157 5.78 2.61 1.16
C ARG A 157 5.83 1.26 0.47
N GLY A 158 5.70 0.18 1.24
CA GLY A 158 5.56 -1.18 0.71
C GLY A 158 6.86 -1.84 0.25
N ILE A 159 8.01 -1.24 0.55
CA ILE A 159 9.32 -1.87 0.36
C ILE A 159 10.15 -1.77 1.64
N THR A 160 11.03 -2.74 1.86
CA THR A 160 11.83 -2.81 3.07
C THR A 160 13.15 -2.05 2.93
N ASN A 161 13.85 -1.84 4.05
CA ASN A 161 15.17 -1.23 4.07
C ASN A 161 16.19 -2.04 3.24
N GLU A 162 16.05 -3.36 3.20
CA GLU A 162 16.88 -4.27 2.42
C GLU A 162 16.69 -4.06 0.91
N VAL A 163 15.44 -3.87 0.47
CA VAL A 163 15.14 -3.54 -0.94
C VAL A 163 15.81 -2.22 -1.32
N TYR A 164 15.69 -1.21 -0.45
CA TYR A 164 16.38 0.08 -0.64
C TYR A 164 17.90 -0.07 -0.73
N TYR A 165 18.49 -0.82 0.19
CA TYR A 165 19.92 -1.07 0.24
C TYR A 165 20.40 -1.79 -1.04
N GLY A 166 19.67 -2.81 -1.47
CA GLY A 166 19.95 -3.55 -2.70
C GLY A 166 19.90 -2.65 -3.93
N ALA A 167 18.82 -1.89 -4.12
CA ALA A 167 18.66 -0.98 -5.25
C ALA A 167 19.76 0.09 -5.30
N GLN A 168 20.14 0.64 -4.14
CA GLN A 168 21.22 1.61 -4.02
C GLN A 168 22.59 1.06 -4.43
N LYS A 169 22.89 -0.18 -4.06
CA LYS A 169 24.12 -0.86 -4.50
C LYS A 169 24.11 -1.12 -6.00
N VAL A 170 22.99 -1.61 -6.53
CA VAL A 170 22.84 -1.89 -7.96
C VAL A 170 23.00 -0.62 -8.80
N ALA A 171 22.36 0.49 -8.42
CA ALA A 171 22.51 1.76 -9.14
C ALA A 171 23.98 2.21 -9.24
N ARG A 172 24.71 2.15 -8.11
CA ARG A 172 26.13 2.53 -8.05
C ARG A 172 27.03 1.56 -8.80
N PHE A 173 26.73 0.26 -8.77
CA PHE A 173 27.41 -0.75 -9.57
C PHE A 173 27.23 -0.48 -11.08
N LEU A 174 26.04 -0.05 -11.49
CA LEU A 174 25.74 0.37 -12.87
C LEU A 174 26.33 1.75 -13.23
N GLY A 175 27.09 2.37 -12.32
CA GLY A 175 27.80 3.62 -12.58
C GLY A 175 26.95 4.88 -12.45
N THR A 176 25.78 4.82 -11.80
CA THR A 176 24.91 5.98 -11.59
C THR A 176 24.63 6.25 -10.11
N ASN A 177 24.59 7.54 -9.76
CA ASN A 177 24.11 8.02 -8.46
C ASN A 177 22.66 8.54 -8.53
N ASN A 178 22.01 8.42 -9.69
CA ASN A 178 20.63 8.86 -9.89
C ASN A 178 19.67 7.83 -9.28
N ILE A 179 19.61 7.76 -7.97
CA ILE A 179 18.65 6.95 -7.23
C ILE A 179 17.98 7.79 -6.16
N ASP A 180 16.66 7.73 -6.13
CA ASP A 180 15.85 8.55 -5.24
C ASP A 180 14.55 7.85 -4.85
N ASN A 181 13.78 8.46 -3.95
CA ASN A 181 12.49 7.91 -3.55
C ASN A 181 11.41 8.95 -3.26
N SER A 182 10.18 8.48 -3.12
CA SER A 182 9.01 9.32 -2.82
C SER A 182 9.06 10.02 -1.46
N ALA A 183 9.93 9.63 -0.53
CA ALA A 183 10.08 10.34 0.75
C ALA A 183 10.83 11.67 0.61
N ARG A 184 11.50 11.95 -0.52
CA ARG A 184 12.17 13.25 -0.74
C ARG A 184 11.25 14.45 -0.63
N ILE A 185 9.98 14.27 -1.00
CA ILE A 185 8.97 15.33 -1.04
C ILE A 185 7.98 15.24 0.14
N CYS A 186 8.27 14.39 1.13
CA CYS A 186 7.38 14.09 2.25
C CYS A 186 7.68 14.97 3.47
#